data_AF-A0A524RM99-F1
#
_entry.id   AF-A0A524RM99-F1
#
_cell.length_a   1.000
_cell.length_b   1.000
_cell.length_c   1.000
_cell.angle_alpha   90.00
_cell.angle_beta   90.00
_cell.angle_gamma   90.00
#
_symmetry.space_group_name_H-M   'P 1'
#
loop_
_entity.id
_entity.type
_entity.pdbx_description
1 polymer ?
#
loop_
_entity_poly.entity_id
_entity_poly.type
_entity_poly.pdbx_seq_one_letter_code
_entity_poly.pdbx_strand_id
1 'polypeptide(L)' 'MPKPVTLMEQLLKTSLPRGGVVLNPFGGSGSTLMAADVTGRTACLLEVEPRWCDVILQRWEERMDRTGSP' A
#
# COMPACT_ATOMS: atom_id res chain seq x y z
N MET A 1 11.95 -10.46 -2.54
CA MET A 1 11.11 -9.96 -3.65
C MET A 1 9.79 -9.46 -3.07
N PRO A 2 9.42 -8.18 -3.24
CA PRO A 2 8.13 -7.67 -2.78
C PRO A 2 6.97 -8.24 -3.61
N LYS A 3 5.77 -8.32 -3.02
CA LYS A 3 4.55 -8.69 -3.78
C LYS A 3 4.32 -7.66 -4.91
N PRO A 4 3.97 -8.08 -6.14
CA PRO A 4 3.63 -7.15 -7.21
C PRO A 4 2.49 -6.22 -6.80
N VAL A 5 2.64 -4.91 -7.01
CA VAL A 5 1.61 -3.92 -6.62
C VAL A 5 0.35 -4.07 -7.47
N THR A 6 0.51 -4.38 -8.77
CA THR A 6 -0.61 -4.60 -9.69
C THR A 6 -1.55 -5.72 -9.25
N LEU A 7 -1.00 -6.79 -8.65
CA LEU A 7 -1.81 -7.86 -8.06
C LEU A 7 -2.65 -7.33 -6.90
N MET A 8 -2.06 -6.52 -6.02
CA MET A 8 -2.80 -5.92 -4.90
C MET A 8 -3.86 -4.92 -5.40
N GLU A 9 -3.58 -4.15 -6.45
CA GLU A 9 -4.56 -3.24 -7.06
C GLU A 9 -5.79 -3.99 -7.58
N GLN A 10 -5.59 -5.15 -8.24
CA GLN A 10 -6.70 -5.99 -8.70
C GLN A 10 -7.55 -6.48 -7.52
N LEU A 11 -6.91 -6.98 -6.46
CA LEU A 11 -7.61 -7.46 -5.26
C LEU A 11 -8.42 -6.35 -4.58
N LEU A 12 -7.86 -5.14 -4.47
CA LEU A 12 -8.56 -4.00 -3.87
C LEU A 12 -9.73 -3.52 -4.75
N LYS A 13 -9.59 -3.54 -6.07
CA LYS A 13 -10.68 -3.16 -7.00
C LYS A 13 -11.86 -4.12 -6.94
N THR A 14 -11.61 -5.41 -6.76
CA THR A 14 -12.67 -6.44 -6.70
C THR A 14 -13.29 -6.57 -5.32
N SER A 15 -12.53 -6.31 -4.26
CA SER A 15 -12.98 -6.57 -2.89
C SER A 15 -13.54 -5.35 -2.17
N LEU A 16 -13.26 -4.12 -2.66
CA LEU A 16 -13.65 -2.88 -2.00
C LEU A 16 -14.22 -1.84 -2.97
N PRO A 17 -15.26 -1.09 -2.54
CA PRO A 17 -15.65 0.13 -3.24
C PRO A 17 -14.51 1.16 -3.21
N ARG A 18 -14.56 2.14 -4.11
CA ARG A 18 -13.67 3.32 -4.04
C ARG A 18 -13.88 4.04 -2.71
N GLY A 19 -12.81 4.50 -2.07
CA GLY A 19 -12.85 5.05 -0.71
C GLY A 19 -12.98 4.01 0.40
N GLY A 20 -13.07 2.71 0.08
CA GLY A 20 -13.06 1.65 1.08
C GLY A 20 -11.72 1.54 1.83
N VAL A 21 -11.76 0.88 2.99
CA VAL A 21 -10.60 0.69 3.87
C VAL A 21 -10.16 -0.77 3.85
N VAL A 22 -8.87 -1.03 3.67
CA VAL A 22 -8.26 -2.36 3.80
C VAL A 22 -7.39 -2.44 5.06
N LEU A 23 -7.58 -3.50 5.85
CA LEU A 23 -6.65 -3.86 6.93
C LEU A 23 -5.66 -4.90 6.41
N ASN A 24 -4.36 -4.65 6.56
CA ASN A 24 -3.31 -5.65 6.34
C ASN A 24 -2.45 -5.80 7.59
N PRO A 25 -2.62 -6.89 8.39
CA PRO A 25 -1.84 -7.10 9.60
C PRO A 25 -0.39 -7.53 9.33
N PHE A 26 -0.01 -7.74 8.07
CA PHE A 26 1.33 -8.13 7.64
C PHE A 26 1.77 -7.17 6.52
N GLY A 27 2.07 -5.92 6.91
CA GLY A 27 2.38 -4.85 5.98
C GLY A 27 3.57 -5.16 5.05
N GLY A 28 4.54 -5.89 5.58
CA GLY A 28 5.78 -6.36 4.99
C GLY A 28 6.48 -5.27 4.21
N SER A 29 6.31 -5.35 2.90
CA SER A 29 6.99 -4.48 1.95
C SER A 29 6.13 -3.27 1.51
N GLY A 30 4.91 -3.13 2.03
CA GLY A 30 4.03 -2.00 1.75
C GLY A 30 3.23 -2.10 0.46
N SER A 31 3.22 -3.25 -0.23
CA SER A 31 2.53 -3.42 -1.53
C SER A 31 1.03 -3.09 -1.45
N THR A 32 0.37 -3.36 -0.32
CA THR A 32 -1.03 -3.00 -0.09
C THR A 32 -1.23 -1.49 0.00
N LEU A 33 -0.32 -0.76 0.68
CA LEU A 33 -0.39 0.69 0.82
C LEU A 33 -0.30 1.37 -0.55
N MET A 34 0.73 1.03 -1.32
CA MET A 34 0.92 1.57 -2.67
C MET A 34 -0.25 1.26 -3.61
N ALA A 35 -0.84 0.07 -3.49
CA ALA A 35 -2.02 -0.28 -4.29
C ALA A 35 -3.27 0.50 -3.86
N ALA A 36 -3.47 0.69 -2.56
CA ALA A 36 -4.62 1.43 -2.03
C ALA A 36 -4.57 2.90 -2.48
N ASP A 37 -3.40 3.52 -2.39
CA ASP A 37 -3.14 4.89 -2.86
C ASP A 37 -3.54 5.07 -4.35
N VAL A 38 -2.95 4.26 -5.24
CA VAL A 38 -3.23 4.29 -6.69
C VAL A 38 -4.70 4.06 -7.01
N THR A 39 -5.36 3.22 -6.22
CA THR A 39 -6.75 2.85 -6.48
C THR A 39 -7.75 3.79 -5.78
N GLY A 40 -7.30 4.75 -4.97
CA GLY A 40 -8.18 5.63 -4.21
C GLY A 40 -8.94 4.89 -3.10
N ARG A 41 -8.22 4.05 -2.35
CA ARG A 41 -8.66 3.37 -1.12
C ARG A 41 -7.71 3.74 0.02
N THR A 42 -8.13 3.53 1.25
CA THR A 42 -7.28 3.72 2.43
C THR A 42 -6.75 2.37 2.90
N ALA A 43 -5.46 2.30 3.25
CA ALA A 43 -4.87 1.11 3.83
C ALA A 43 -4.43 1.36 5.28
N CYS A 44 -4.81 0.46 6.17
CA CYS A 44 -4.31 0.36 7.54
C CYS A 44 -3.35 -0.84 7.60
N LEU A 45 -2.07 -0.57 7.82
CA LEU A 45 -1.03 -1.59 7.86
C LEU A 45 -0.52 -1.76 9.30
N LEU A 46 -0.21 -3.00 9.67
CA LEU A 46 0.51 -3.30 10.91
C LEU A 46 1.81 -4.01 10.56
N GLU A 47 2.85 -3.69 11.32
CA GLU A 47 4.12 -4.40 11.32
C GLU A 47 4.65 -4.55 12.74
N VAL A 48 5.35 -5.65 12.98
CA VAL A 48 5.86 -5.99 14.32
C VAL A 48 7.19 -5.32 14.60
N GLU A 49 8.03 -5.17 13.58
CA GLU A 49 9.36 -4.60 13.71
C GLU A 49 9.33 -3.15 13.19
N PRO A 50 9.66 -2.14 14.02
CA PRO A 50 9.55 -0.73 13.64
C PRO A 50 10.28 -0.37 12.35
N ARG A 51 11.44 -1.00 12.07
CA ARG A 51 12.20 -0.74 10.83
C ARG A 51 11.39 -1.01 9.57
N TRP A 52 10.45 -1.95 9.60
CA TRP A 52 9.63 -2.25 8.42
C TRP A 52 8.57 -1.17 8.20
N CYS A 53 8.11 -0.49 9.25
CA CYS A 53 7.28 0.70 9.10
C CYS A 53 8.04 1.79 8.33
N ASP A 54 9.30 2.05 8.68
CA ASP A 54 10.14 3.03 7.98
C ASP A 54 10.35 2.64 6.50
N VAL A 55 10.66 1.37 6.23
CA VAL A 55 10.81 0.86 4.86
C VAL A 55 9.51 0.99 4.05
N ILE A 56 8.35 0.76 4.66
CA ILE A 56 7.05 0.92 4.00
C ILE A 56 6.82 2.39 3.62
N LEU A 57 7.07 3.31 4.56
CA LEU A 57 6.90 4.75 4.35
C LEU A 57 7.84 5.25 3.26
N GLN A 58 9.14 4.99 3.37
CA GLN A 58 10.13 5.40 2.39
C GLN A 58 9.76 4.92 0.97
N ARG A 59 9.37 3.64 0.83
CA ARG A 59 9.00 3.10 -0.47
C ARG A 59 7.72 3.68 -1.06
N TRP A 60 6.78 4.09 -0.21
CA TRP A 60 5.57 4.77 -0.63
C TRP A 60 5.89 6.21 -1.07
N GLU A 61 6.69 6.95 -0.30
CA GLU A 61 7.14 8.31 -0.63
C GLU A 61 7.94 8.34 -1.96
N GLU A 62 8.92 7.45 -2.12
CA GLU A 62 9.70 7.32 -3.37
C GLU A 62 8.80 7.05 -4.60
N ARG A 63 7.66 6.39 -4.40
CA ARG A 63 6.67 6.16 -5.47
C ARG A 63 5.86 7.42 -5.75
N MET A 64 5.45 8.15 -4.72
CA MET A 64 4.69 9.40 -4.86
C MET A 64 5.51 10.46 -5.60
N ASP A 65 6.79 10.63 -5.22
CA ASP A 65 7.72 11.57 -5.86
C ASP A 65 7.88 11.28 -7.37
N ARG A 66 7.86 10.00 -7.74
CA ARG A 66 7.94 9.58 -9.15
C ARG A 66 6.64 9.77 -9.93
N THR A 67 5.52 9.91 -9.25
CA THR A 67 4.19 9.97 -9.88
C THR A 67 3.68 11.41 -9.97
N GLY A 68 4.33 12.37 -9.30
CA GLY A 68 3.98 13.80 -9.38
C GLY A 68 2.56 14.11 -8.91
N SER A 69 2.01 13.30 -7.99
CA SER A 69 0.73 13.60 -7.38
C SER A 69 0.94 14.59 -6.24
N PRO A 70 0.14 15.67 -6.15
CA PRO A 70 0.15 16.58 -5.01
C PRO A 70 -0.26 15.90 -3.70
#